data_AF-A0AAV8XDB8-F1
#
_entry.id   AF-A0AAV8XDB8-F1
#
_cell.length_a   1.000
_cell.length_b   1.000
_cell.length_c   1.000
_cell.angle_alpha   90.00
_cell.angle_beta   90.00
_cell.angle_gamma   90.00
#
_symmetry.space_group_name_H-M   'P 1'
#
loop_
_entity.id
_entity.type
_entity.pdbx_description
1 polymer ?
#
loop_
_entity_poly.entity_id
_entity_poly.type
_entity_poly.pdbx_seq_one_letter_code
_entity_poly.pdbx_strand_id
1 'polypeptide(L)'
;MFLDCICGSTTGGLGLLGLYINENNVALINQTLETLTEYCQGPCHENQNCIAIHESNGLDIVTALILNDISPLGKSRMDLVLELKNNASKLLLAIMESRGDSENAERILYNMNPKQLVDVACRAFHQETTEDDDVDDASVEDMVSPREVGHNIWILCHQLSQHNKELASLLKPAESGRDPKTQKAVAYYTSHTAQIEIVRHDRTLEQIVFPIPEICEYLTTDTKIKVLNTAERDDQGSKVADFFERTDQMFNEMNWQKKLRGMCCVIFLTLSVT
;
A
#
# COMPACT_ATOMS: atom_id res chain seq x y z
N MET A 1 12.85 1.00 -21.72
CA MET A 1 13.61 0.14 -22.67
C MET A 1 14.26 -1.07 -22.01
N PHE A 2 15.17 -0.94 -21.03
CA PHE A 2 15.81 -2.12 -20.43
C PHE A 2 14.81 -3.14 -19.84
N LEU A 3 13.86 -2.66 -19.02
CA LEU A 3 12.78 -3.46 -18.47
C LEU A 3 11.94 -4.17 -19.56
N ASP A 4 11.78 -3.49 -20.70
CA ASP A 4 11.04 -4.00 -21.87
C ASP A 4 11.76 -5.20 -22.51
N CYS A 5 13.07 -5.10 -22.65
CA CYS A 5 13.91 -6.16 -23.20
C CYS A 5 14.03 -7.37 -22.28
N ILE A 6 14.28 -7.16 -20.98
CA ILE A 6 14.53 -8.26 -20.04
C ILE A 6 13.26 -9.09 -19.75
N CYS A 7 12.08 -8.46 -19.82
CA CYS A 7 10.79 -9.13 -19.62
C CYS A 7 10.18 -9.70 -20.92
N GLY A 8 10.86 -9.60 -22.06
CA GLY A 8 10.52 -10.34 -23.29
C GLY A 8 9.28 -9.84 -24.05
N SER A 9 8.93 -8.55 -23.95
CA SER A 9 7.72 -7.98 -24.60
C SER A 9 7.72 -8.08 -26.12
N THR A 10 8.89 -8.18 -26.75
CA THR A 10 9.06 -8.29 -28.21
C THR A 10 8.80 -9.71 -28.74
N THR A 11 8.67 -10.70 -27.84
CA THR A 11 8.61 -12.13 -28.18
C THR A 11 7.29 -12.81 -27.81
N GLY A 12 6.33 -12.10 -27.23
CA GLY A 12 5.00 -12.61 -26.89
C GLY A 12 4.18 -11.64 -26.05
N GLY A 13 2.86 -11.83 -25.97
CA GLY A 13 1.99 -10.98 -25.16
C GLY A 13 2.35 -11.01 -23.67
N LEU A 14 1.97 -9.96 -22.93
CA LEU A 14 2.25 -9.74 -21.50
C LEU A 14 1.89 -10.93 -20.57
N GLY A 15 1.06 -11.86 -21.03
CA GLY A 15 0.72 -13.11 -20.32
C GLY A 15 1.84 -14.16 -20.26
N LEU A 16 2.95 -14.00 -21.00
CA LEU A 16 4.11 -14.90 -20.95
C LEU A 16 5.27 -14.38 -20.11
N LEU A 17 5.08 -13.24 -19.44
CA LEU A 17 6.11 -12.55 -18.65
C LEU A 17 6.74 -13.45 -17.58
N GLY A 18 5.95 -14.35 -16.97
CA GLY A 18 6.44 -15.33 -15.99
C GLY A 18 7.51 -16.30 -16.51
N LEU A 19 7.60 -16.52 -17.83
CA LEU A 19 8.63 -17.39 -18.43
C LEU A 19 10.00 -16.71 -18.54
N TYR A 20 10.01 -15.38 -18.62
CA TYR A 20 11.25 -14.60 -18.76
C TYR A 20 11.86 -14.24 -17.40
N ILE A 21 11.04 -14.15 -16.35
CA ILE A 21 11.48 -13.84 -14.99
C ILE A 21 11.86 -15.12 -14.26
N ASN A 22 13.07 -15.16 -13.72
CA ASN A 22 13.61 -16.30 -12.98
C ASN A 22 14.60 -15.83 -11.90
N GLU A 23 15.07 -16.78 -11.08
CA GLU A 23 15.96 -16.50 -9.94
C GLU A 23 17.27 -15.80 -10.33
N ASN A 24 17.73 -15.94 -11.58
CA ASN A 24 18.99 -15.33 -12.02
C ASN A 24 18.86 -13.86 -12.43
N ASN A 25 17.64 -13.39 -12.76
CA ASN A 25 17.44 -12.04 -13.29
C ASN A 25 16.50 -11.16 -12.45
N VAL A 26 15.73 -11.74 -11.53
CA VAL A 26 14.75 -11.01 -10.71
C VAL A 26 15.38 -9.87 -9.90
N ALA A 27 16.58 -10.06 -9.34
CA ALA A 27 17.29 -9.00 -8.61
C ALA A 27 17.57 -7.77 -9.48
N LEU A 28 17.91 -7.97 -10.77
CA LEU A 28 18.17 -6.87 -11.70
C LEU A 28 16.87 -6.15 -12.10
N ILE A 29 15.75 -6.88 -12.17
CA ILE A 29 14.43 -6.31 -12.40
C ILE A 29 14.02 -5.46 -11.18
N ASN A 30 14.17 -5.96 -9.94
CA ASN A 30 13.91 -5.21 -8.72
C ASN A 30 14.72 -3.91 -8.67
N GLN A 31 16.04 -4.00 -8.89
CA GLN A 31 16.90 -2.82 -8.94
C GLN A 31 16.44 -1.80 -9.98
N THR A 32 15.94 -2.28 -11.13
CA THR A 32 15.39 -1.39 -12.17
C THR A 32 14.12 -0.69 -11.68
N LEU A 33 13.19 -1.42 -11.06
CA LEU A 33 11.95 -0.86 -10.53
C LEU A 33 12.22 0.18 -9.43
N GLU A 34 13.14 -0.12 -8.51
CA GLU A 34 13.58 0.81 -7.46
C GLU A 34 14.21 2.07 -8.05
N THR A 35 15.13 1.91 -9.00
CA THR A 35 15.78 3.05 -9.67
C THR A 35 14.76 3.94 -10.38
N LEU A 36 13.77 3.34 -11.06
CA LEU A 36 12.70 4.10 -11.72
C LEU A 36 11.79 4.78 -10.68
N THR A 37 11.56 4.15 -9.53
CA THR A 37 10.78 4.73 -8.44
C THR A 37 11.48 5.98 -7.91
N GLU A 38 12.79 5.90 -7.64
CA GLU A 38 13.59 7.05 -7.19
C GLU A 38 13.62 8.20 -8.21
N TYR A 39 13.57 7.90 -9.52
CA TYR A 39 13.45 8.95 -10.54
C TYR A 39 12.10 9.67 -10.53
N CYS A 40 11.05 9.02 -10.04
CA CYS A 40 9.70 9.58 -9.96
C CYS A 40 9.34 10.15 -8.60
N GLN A 41 10.00 9.70 -7.52
CA GLN A 41 9.61 10.04 -6.16
C GLN A 41 9.77 11.54 -5.87
N GLY A 42 8.77 12.11 -5.21
CA GLY A 42 8.61 13.55 -5.03
C GLY A 42 7.90 14.20 -6.23
N PRO A 43 7.65 15.52 -6.19
CA PRO A 43 6.93 16.20 -7.27
C PRO A 43 7.83 16.34 -8.52
N CYS A 44 7.94 15.28 -9.32
CA CYS A 44 8.75 15.22 -10.55
C CYS A 44 7.88 14.85 -11.77
N HIS A 45 6.95 15.75 -12.13
CA HIS A 45 5.95 15.48 -13.17
C HIS A 45 6.56 15.14 -14.54
N GLU A 46 7.71 15.70 -14.89
CA GLU A 46 8.36 15.41 -16.17
C GLU A 46 8.85 13.95 -16.26
N ASN A 47 9.49 13.44 -15.20
CA ASN A 47 9.94 12.05 -15.16
C ASN A 47 8.77 11.08 -15.10
N GLN A 48 7.75 11.40 -14.27
CA GLN A 48 6.52 10.62 -14.18
C GLN A 48 5.86 10.46 -15.56
N ASN A 49 5.71 11.57 -16.30
CA ASN A 49 5.14 11.55 -17.64
C ASN A 49 6.04 10.77 -18.60
N CYS A 50 7.36 11.02 -18.58
CA CYS A 50 8.31 10.31 -19.43
C CYS A 50 8.17 8.78 -19.30
N ILE A 51 7.99 8.25 -18.08
CA ILE A 51 7.77 6.82 -17.87
C ILE A 51 6.37 6.39 -18.32
N ALA A 52 5.33 7.15 -17.99
CA ALA A 52 3.95 6.78 -18.29
C ALA A 52 3.64 6.76 -19.80
N ILE A 53 4.17 7.72 -20.55
CA ILE A 53 3.91 7.88 -22.00
C ILE A 53 5.04 7.38 -22.90
N HIS A 54 6.06 6.72 -22.34
CA HIS A 54 7.15 6.17 -23.16
C HIS A 54 6.63 5.21 -24.22
N GLU A 55 7.24 5.21 -25.41
CA GLU A 55 6.90 4.33 -26.54
C GLU A 55 7.12 2.83 -26.28
N SER A 56 7.85 2.49 -25.20
CA SER A 56 8.12 1.11 -24.82
C SER A 56 6.98 0.57 -23.96
N ASN A 57 6.81 -0.76 -23.90
CA ASN A 57 5.79 -1.39 -23.06
C ASN A 57 6.15 -1.41 -21.56
N GLY A 58 7.03 -0.52 -21.09
CA GLY A 58 7.56 -0.50 -19.73
C GLY A 58 6.46 -0.40 -18.67
N LEU A 59 5.52 0.52 -18.82
CA LEU A 59 4.39 0.65 -17.89
C LEU A 59 3.47 -0.57 -17.91
N ASP A 60 3.28 -1.17 -19.09
CA ASP A 60 2.41 -2.34 -19.24
C ASP A 60 3.03 -3.58 -18.60
N ILE A 61 4.36 -3.68 -18.62
CA ILE A 61 5.13 -4.69 -17.88
C ILE A 61 4.98 -4.49 -16.38
N VAL A 62 5.06 -3.26 -15.88
CA VAL A 62 4.86 -2.95 -14.44
C VAL A 62 3.45 -3.36 -14.00
N THR A 63 2.42 -3.03 -14.80
CA THR A 63 1.04 -3.48 -14.55
C THR A 63 0.92 -5.00 -14.58
N ALA A 64 1.56 -5.67 -15.56
CA ALA A 64 1.54 -7.13 -15.68
C ALA A 64 2.24 -7.84 -14.51
N LEU A 65 3.32 -7.28 -13.96
CA LEU A 65 4.01 -7.81 -12.77
C LEU A 65 3.07 -7.90 -11.57
N ILE A 66 2.19 -6.92 -11.39
CA ILE A 66 1.19 -6.89 -10.32
C ILE A 66 0.07 -7.91 -10.60
N LEU A 67 -0.51 -7.86 -11.79
CA LEU A 67 -1.75 -8.58 -12.12
C LEU A 67 -1.55 -10.08 -12.39
N ASN A 68 -0.44 -10.46 -13.02
CA ASN A 68 -0.24 -11.82 -13.50
C ASN A 68 0.43 -12.70 -12.44
N ASP A 69 0.22 -14.00 -12.58
CA ASP A 69 0.96 -15.00 -11.81
C ASP A 69 2.33 -15.23 -12.48
N ILE A 70 3.42 -15.10 -11.73
CA ILE A 70 4.79 -15.24 -12.24
C ILE A 70 5.24 -16.70 -12.10
N SER A 71 4.77 -17.58 -12.98
CA SER A 71 5.12 -19.02 -12.97
C SER A 71 6.26 -19.31 -13.97
N PRO A 72 7.27 -20.13 -13.61
CA PRO A 72 7.30 -21.03 -12.44
C PRO A 72 7.83 -20.42 -11.13
N LEU A 73 8.40 -19.21 -11.16
CA LEU A 73 9.08 -18.60 -10.00
C LEU A 73 8.22 -18.59 -8.73
N GLY A 74 6.95 -18.19 -8.84
CA GLY A 74 6.02 -18.15 -7.71
C GLY A 74 5.68 -19.50 -7.08
N LYS A 75 6.14 -20.62 -7.66
CA LYS A 75 6.03 -21.95 -7.02
C LYS A 75 7.24 -22.28 -6.14
N SER A 76 8.42 -21.77 -6.45
CA SER A 76 9.66 -22.06 -5.71
C SER A 76 10.09 -20.92 -4.81
N ARG A 77 9.89 -19.67 -5.24
CA ARG A 77 10.39 -18.44 -4.62
C ARG A 77 9.31 -17.36 -4.62
N MET A 78 8.29 -17.55 -3.80
CA MET A 78 7.21 -16.58 -3.63
C MET A 78 7.72 -15.27 -3.02
N ASP A 79 8.72 -15.34 -2.16
CA ASP A 79 9.46 -14.20 -1.59
C ASP A 79 9.88 -13.19 -2.67
N LEU A 80 10.54 -13.67 -3.73
CA LEU A 80 11.01 -12.83 -4.84
C LEU A 80 9.84 -12.26 -5.68
N VAL A 81 8.74 -13.00 -5.79
CA VAL A 81 7.54 -12.54 -6.50
C VAL A 81 6.81 -11.45 -5.71
N LEU A 82 6.74 -11.57 -4.38
CA LEU A 82 6.18 -10.56 -3.51
C LEU A 82 6.99 -9.26 -3.57
N GLU A 83 8.32 -9.36 -3.53
CA GLU A 83 9.22 -8.22 -3.68
C GLU A 83 9.01 -7.50 -5.03
N LEU A 84 8.92 -8.25 -6.13
CA LEU A 84 8.61 -7.70 -7.46
C LEU A 84 7.29 -6.95 -7.48
N LYS A 85 6.22 -7.55 -6.90
CA LYS A 85 4.90 -6.92 -6.84
C LYS A 85 4.92 -5.67 -5.96
N ASN A 86 5.67 -5.71 -4.85
CA ASN A 86 5.86 -4.57 -3.97
C ASN A 86 6.48 -3.40 -4.73
N ASN A 87 7.64 -3.62 -5.35
CA ASN A 87 8.39 -2.61 -6.07
C ASN A 87 7.62 -2.09 -7.29
N ALA A 88 6.90 -2.96 -8.01
CA ALA A 88 6.01 -2.55 -9.09
C ALA A 88 4.87 -1.64 -8.60
N SER A 89 4.25 -1.96 -7.46
CA SER A 89 3.18 -1.13 -6.89
C SER A 89 3.70 0.23 -6.40
N LYS A 90 4.89 0.28 -5.79
CA LYS A 90 5.57 1.52 -5.38
C LYS A 90 5.87 2.41 -6.58
N LEU A 91 6.36 1.84 -7.69
CA LEU A 91 6.60 2.60 -8.92
C LEU A 91 5.32 3.21 -9.48
N LEU A 92 4.21 2.47 -9.53
CA LEU A 92 2.93 3.01 -10.01
C LEU A 92 2.38 4.13 -9.11
N LEU A 93 2.56 4.01 -7.79
CA LEU A 93 2.21 5.07 -6.84
C LEU A 93 3.08 6.32 -7.07
N ALA A 94 4.40 6.16 -7.25
CA ALA A 94 5.31 7.26 -7.53
C ALA A 94 4.98 7.98 -8.85
N ILE A 95 4.53 7.26 -9.88
CA ILE A 95 4.09 7.85 -11.16
C ILE A 95 2.83 8.72 -11.01
N MET A 96 2.02 8.49 -9.98
CA MET A 96 0.79 9.23 -9.68
C MET A 96 0.96 10.24 -8.54
N GLU A 97 2.15 10.33 -7.94
CA GLU A 97 2.39 11.18 -6.77
C GLU A 97 2.22 12.67 -7.10
N SER A 98 1.47 13.40 -6.27
CA SER A 98 1.30 14.86 -6.36
C SER A 98 0.76 15.37 -7.70
N ARG A 99 -0.11 14.61 -8.39
CA ARG A 99 -0.73 15.03 -9.66
C ARG A 99 -2.21 15.39 -9.46
N GLY A 100 -2.64 16.47 -10.13
CA GLY A 100 -4.04 16.92 -10.14
C GLY A 100 -4.78 16.57 -11.45
N ASP A 101 -4.05 16.13 -12.47
CA ASP A 101 -4.62 15.65 -13.74
C ASP A 101 -4.79 14.13 -13.74
N SER A 102 -5.55 13.61 -14.72
CA SER A 102 -5.87 12.18 -14.84
C SER A 102 -5.03 11.42 -15.86
N GLU A 103 -4.05 12.04 -16.53
CA GLU A 103 -3.39 11.45 -17.71
C GLU A 103 -2.65 10.15 -17.36
N ASN A 104 -1.82 10.17 -16.31
CA ASN A 104 -1.07 8.98 -15.88
C ASN A 104 -2.01 7.90 -15.32
N ALA A 105 -3.05 8.29 -14.57
CA ALA A 105 -4.03 7.36 -14.03
C ALA A 105 -4.80 6.64 -15.14
N GLU A 106 -5.25 7.37 -16.17
CA GLU A 106 -5.93 6.81 -17.35
C GLU A 106 -5.01 5.85 -18.11
N ARG A 107 -3.73 6.20 -18.27
CA ARG A 107 -2.75 5.36 -18.96
C ARG A 107 -2.45 4.05 -18.21
N ILE A 108 -2.44 4.08 -16.87
CA ILE A 108 -2.34 2.87 -16.03
C ILE A 108 -3.61 2.03 -16.18
N LEU A 109 -4.78 2.66 -16.07
CA LEU A 109 -6.08 1.99 -16.16
C LEU A 109 -6.34 1.35 -17.52
N TYR A 110 -5.76 1.88 -18.60
CA TYR A 110 -5.96 1.35 -19.96
C TYR A 110 -5.65 -0.14 -20.11
N ASN A 111 -4.61 -0.62 -19.43
CA ASN A 111 -4.17 -2.04 -19.47
C ASN A 111 -4.42 -2.79 -18.16
N MET A 112 -5.19 -2.21 -17.23
CA MET A 112 -5.43 -2.76 -15.92
C MET A 112 -6.90 -3.17 -15.76
N ASN A 113 -7.15 -4.44 -15.44
CA ASN A 113 -8.49 -4.92 -15.13
C ASN A 113 -8.84 -4.56 -13.66
N PRO A 114 -9.85 -3.71 -13.40
CA PRO A 114 -10.19 -3.26 -12.04
C PRO A 114 -10.54 -4.39 -11.07
N LYS A 115 -11.26 -5.42 -11.55
CA LYS A 115 -11.66 -6.57 -10.73
C LYS A 115 -10.44 -7.41 -10.38
N GLN A 116 -9.59 -7.71 -11.36
CA GLN A 116 -8.37 -8.47 -11.15
C GLN A 116 -7.43 -7.77 -10.17
N LEU A 117 -7.31 -6.43 -10.24
CA LEU A 117 -6.47 -5.67 -9.32
C LEU A 117 -6.94 -5.82 -7.86
N VAL A 118 -8.25 -5.67 -7.62
CA VAL A 118 -8.83 -5.88 -6.29
C VAL A 118 -8.66 -7.34 -5.84
N ASP A 119 -8.83 -8.31 -6.75
CA ASP A 119 -8.63 -9.72 -6.45
C ASP A 119 -7.18 -10.04 -6.08
N VAL A 120 -6.19 -9.39 -6.70
CA VAL A 120 -4.77 -9.55 -6.32
C VAL A 120 -4.54 -9.06 -4.89
N ALA A 121 -5.03 -7.87 -4.52
CA ALA A 121 -4.92 -7.36 -3.14
C ALA A 121 -5.63 -8.27 -2.14
N CYS A 122 -6.80 -8.81 -2.51
CA CYS A 122 -7.54 -9.73 -1.66
C CYS A 122 -6.86 -11.10 -1.54
N ARG A 123 -6.23 -11.62 -2.59
CA ARG A 123 -5.44 -12.86 -2.51
C ARG A 123 -4.26 -12.70 -1.56
N ALA A 124 -3.52 -11.59 -1.68
CA ALA A 124 -2.37 -11.29 -0.82
C ALA A 124 -2.76 -11.23 0.66
N PHE A 125 -3.92 -10.66 0.99
CA PHE A 125 -4.46 -10.65 2.36
C PHE A 125 -4.66 -12.06 2.97
N HIS A 126 -5.04 -13.04 2.15
CA HIS A 126 -5.34 -14.38 2.63
C HIS A 126 -4.14 -15.34 2.58
N GLN A 127 -3.03 -14.95 1.95
CA GLN A 127 -1.81 -15.76 1.90
C GLN A 127 -1.14 -15.89 3.27
N GLU A 128 -1.16 -14.81 4.06
CA GLU A 128 -0.57 -14.81 5.40
C GLU A 128 -1.41 -15.65 6.40
N THR A 129 -2.75 -15.62 6.29
CA THR A 129 -3.64 -16.44 7.15
C THR A 129 -3.50 -17.96 6.97
N THR A 130 -2.74 -18.43 5.97
CA THR A 130 -2.45 -19.85 5.80
C THR A 130 -1.11 -20.28 6.38
N GLU A 131 -0.27 -19.34 6.82
CA GLU A 131 1.12 -19.61 7.24
C GLU A 131 1.37 -19.42 8.75
N ASP A 132 0.38 -18.92 9.52
CA ASP A 132 0.52 -18.74 10.97
C ASP A 132 -0.19 -19.83 11.79
N ASP A 133 0.59 -20.83 12.21
CA ASP A 133 0.42 -21.44 13.54
C ASP A 133 1.76 -21.82 14.22
N ASP A 134 2.96 -21.66 13.61
CA ASP A 134 4.17 -22.30 14.20
C ASP A 134 5.57 -21.71 13.88
N VAL A 135 5.75 -20.41 13.62
CA VAL A 135 7.13 -19.86 13.52
C VAL A 135 7.31 -18.47 14.15
N ASP A 136 7.57 -18.46 15.46
CA ASP A 136 8.37 -17.40 16.10
C ASP A 136 9.82 -17.52 15.57
N ASP A 137 10.18 -16.81 14.49
CA ASP A 137 11.59 -16.59 14.18
C ASP A 137 11.89 -15.12 13.87
N ALA A 138 12.68 -14.53 14.77
CA ALA A 138 13.15 -13.15 14.75
C ALA A 138 14.29 -12.92 13.73
N SER A 139 14.27 -13.63 12.59
CA SER A 139 15.35 -13.61 11.59
C SER A 139 14.93 -13.06 10.22
N VAL A 140 13.69 -12.58 10.06
CA VAL A 140 13.09 -12.23 8.76
C VAL A 140 12.71 -10.74 8.65
N GLU A 141 13.48 -9.83 9.24
CA GLU A 141 13.16 -8.38 9.22
C GLU A 141 13.19 -7.74 7.82
N ASP A 142 13.76 -8.43 6.81
CA ASP A 142 13.96 -7.88 5.44
C ASP A 142 13.03 -8.52 4.38
N MET A 143 12.14 -9.45 4.75
CA MET A 143 11.19 -10.04 3.80
C MET A 143 9.87 -9.27 3.77
N VAL A 144 9.45 -8.91 2.56
CA VAL A 144 8.15 -8.25 2.34
C VAL A 144 7.01 -9.24 2.59
N SER A 145 6.11 -8.93 3.53
CA SER A 145 4.96 -9.78 3.80
C SER A 145 3.89 -9.67 2.71
N PRO A 146 3.12 -10.74 2.44
CA PRO A 146 1.99 -10.66 1.51
C PRO A 146 0.99 -9.55 1.85
N ARG A 147 0.78 -9.28 3.14
CA ARG A 147 -0.14 -8.25 3.61
C ARG A 147 0.36 -6.84 3.28
N GLU A 148 1.66 -6.58 3.39
CA GLU A 148 2.25 -5.30 2.97
C GLU A 148 2.05 -5.09 1.45
N VAL A 149 2.37 -6.09 0.63
CA VAL A 149 2.15 -6.04 -0.82
C VAL A 149 0.69 -5.79 -1.14
N GLY A 150 -0.21 -6.52 -0.48
CA GLY A 150 -1.65 -6.37 -0.65
C GLY A 150 -2.15 -4.97 -0.28
N HIS A 151 -1.60 -4.36 0.77
CA HIS A 151 -1.94 -3.01 1.19
C HIS A 151 -1.43 -1.95 0.20
N ASN A 152 -0.22 -2.09 -0.35
CA ASN A 152 0.29 -1.17 -1.37
C ASN A 152 -0.55 -1.22 -2.65
N ILE A 153 -0.97 -2.43 -3.07
CA ILE A 153 -1.90 -2.59 -4.18
C ILE A 153 -3.27 -1.99 -3.85
N TRP A 154 -3.73 -2.11 -2.60
CA TRP A 154 -4.97 -1.47 -2.16
C TRP A 154 -4.91 0.06 -2.24
N ILE A 155 -3.81 0.68 -1.81
CA ILE A 155 -3.62 2.13 -1.94
C ILE A 155 -3.61 2.54 -3.41
N LEU A 156 -2.96 1.75 -4.27
CA LEU A 156 -3.00 1.94 -5.71
C LEU A 156 -4.45 1.90 -6.25
N CYS A 157 -5.24 0.91 -5.84
CA CYS A 157 -6.67 0.83 -6.18
C CYS A 157 -7.41 2.11 -5.74
N HIS A 158 -7.15 2.55 -4.51
CA HIS A 158 -7.81 3.73 -3.93
C HIS A 158 -7.51 4.99 -4.76
N GLN A 159 -6.24 5.24 -5.10
CA GLN A 159 -5.86 6.38 -5.93
C GLN A 159 -6.47 6.30 -7.33
N LEU A 160 -6.38 5.15 -8.00
CA LEU A 160 -6.96 4.95 -9.34
C LEU A 160 -8.50 5.07 -9.35
N SER A 161 -9.17 4.77 -8.23
CA SER A 161 -10.62 4.84 -8.12
C SER A 161 -11.18 6.26 -8.27
N GLN A 162 -10.37 7.28 -8.02
CA GLN A 162 -10.73 8.68 -8.25
C GLN A 162 -11.01 8.96 -9.75
N HIS A 163 -10.43 8.16 -10.64
CA HIS A 163 -10.56 8.27 -12.09
C HIS A 163 -11.36 7.13 -12.72
N ASN A 164 -11.77 6.11 -11.96
CA ASN A 164 -12.51 4.96 -12.46
C ASN A 164 -13.72 4.60 -11.57
N LYS A 165 -14.93 4.83 -12.09
CA LYS A 165 -16.20 4.58 -11.37
C LYS A 165 -16.46 3.10 -11.05
N GLU A 166 -16.02 2.18 -11.91
CA GLU A 166 -16.15 0.74 -11.67
C GLU A 166 -15.24 0.32 -10.50
N LEU A 167 -13.99 0.78 -10.51
CA LEU A 167 -13.07 0.52 -9.40
C LEU A 167 -13.61 1.13 -8.09
N ALA A 168 -14.14 2.36 -8.14
CA ALA A 168 -14.74 3.02 -6.99
C ALA A 168 -15.95 2.27 -6.40
N SER A 169 -16.73 1.54 -7.22
CA SER A 169 -17.80 0.68 -6.69
C SER A 169 -17.23 -0.57 -6.04
N LEU A 170 -16.21 -1.18 -6.65
CA LEU A 170 -15.52 -2.36 -6.13
C LEU A 170 -14.77 -2.11 -4.80
N LEU A 171 -14.44 -0.87 -4.44
CA LEU A 171 -13.81 -0.60 -3.14
C LEU A 171 -14.82 -0.43 -2.00
N LYS A 172 -16.13 -0.38 -2.29
CA LYS A 172 -17.15 -0.22 -1.24
C LYS A 172 -17.35 -1.55 -0.48
N PRO A 173 -17.39 -1.53 0.87
CA PRO A 173 -17.54 -2.73 1.69
C PRO A 173 -18.97 -3.33 1.69
N ALA A 174 -19.95 -2.61 1.12
CA ALA A 174 -21.39 -2.88 1.31
C ALA A 174 -22.11 -3.42 0.05
N GLU A 175 -21.41 -3.95 -0.94
CA GLU A 175 -22.07 -4.55 -2.11
C GLU A 175 -22.63 -5.94 -1.80
N SER A 176 -23.96 -6.03 -1.74
CA SER A 176 -24.72 -7.28 -1.60
C SER A 176 -24.39 -8.25 -2.74
N GLY A 177 -23.75 -9.38 -2.43
CA GLY A 177 -23.42 -10.43 -3.41
C GLY A 177 -21.92 -10.71 -3.61
N ARG A 178 -21.05 -10.04 -2.84
CA ARG A 178 -19.60 -10.30 -2.88
C ARG A 178 -19.21 -11.55 -2.09
N ASP A 179 -18.13 -12.22 -2.52
CA ASP A 179 -17.55 -13.35 -1.78
C ASP A 179 -17.13 -12.92 -0.35
N PRO A 180 -17.42 -13.73 0.69
CA PRO A 180 -17.07 -13.40 2.07
C PRO A 180 -15.58 -13.13 2.31
N LYS A 181 -14.68 -13.80 1.58
CA LYS A 181 -13.22 -13.57 1.68
C LYS A 181 -12.88 -12.18 1.16
N THR A 182 -13.37 -11.83 -0.02
CA THR A 182 -13.16 -10.50 -0.60
C THR A 182 -13.72 -9.41 0.31
N GLN A 183 -14.90 -9.62 0.90
CA GLN A 183 -15.48 -8.66 1.83
C GLN A 183 -14.60 -8.45 3.09
N LYS A 184 -14.04 -9.53 3.65
CA LYS A 184 -13.14 -9.47 4.80
C LYS A 184 -11.87 -8.66 4.48
N ALA A 185 -11.23 -8.94 3.35
CA ALA A 185 -10.02 -8.23 2.91
C ALA A 185 -10.30 -6.73 2.66
N VAL A 186 -11.36 -6.42 1.92
CA VAL A 186 -11.78 -5.04 1.62
C VAL A 186 -12.09 -4.28 2.92
N ALA A 187 -12.82 -4.89 3.86
CA ALA A 187 -13.12 -4.27 5.14
C ALA A 187 -11.84 -3.98 5.94
N TYR A 188 -10.91 -4.94 5.97
CA TYR A 188 -9.62 -4.77 6.63
C TYR A 188 -8.83 -3.61 6.02
N TYR A 189 -8.59 -3.61 4.71
CA TYR A 189 -7.81 -2.54 4.09
C TYR A 189 -8.47 -1.18 4.26
N THR A 190 -9.79 -1.09 4.14
CA THR A 190 -10.55 0.16 4.36
C THR A 190 -10.34 0.70 5.77
N SER A 191 -10.37 -0.14 6.81
CA SER A 191 -10.20 0.32 8.19
C SER A 191 -8.74 0.64 8.55
N HIS A 192 -7.77 0.14 7.79
CA HIS A 192 -6.34 0.32 8.02
C HIS A 192 -5.69 1.29 7.01
N THR A 193 -6.48 1.98 6.19
CA THR A 193 -5.99 3.02 5.28
C THR A 193 -6.42 4.38 5.82
N ALA A 194 -5.49 5.30 5.96
CA ALA A 194 -5.78 6.70 6.29
C ALA A 194 -5.43 7.62 5.11
N GLN A 195 -6.09 8.78 5.08
CA GLN A 195 -5.81 9.85 4.14
C GLN A 195 -5.60 11.14 4.91
N ILE A 196 -4.56 11.89 4.55
CA ILE A 196 -4.27 13.23 5.08
C ILE A 196 -4.09 14.21 3.93
N GLU A 197 -4.31 15.50 4.22
CA GLU A 197 -4.05 16.60 3.29
C GLU A 197 -2.90 17.43 3.83
N ILE A 198 -1.90 17.70 2.99
CA ILE A 198 -0.71 18.48 3.34
C ILE A 198 -0.63 19.69 2.41
N VAL A 199 -0.34 20.85 2.99
CA VAL A 199 -0.03 22.06 2.22
C VAL A 199 1.48 22.11 1.98
N ARG A 200 1.90 22.08 0.72
CA ARG A 200 3.31 22.17 0.32
C ARG A 200 3.81 23.64 0.34
N HIS A 201 5.12 23.83 0.18
CA HIS A 201 5.77 25.14 0.21
C HIS A 201 5.25 26.12 -0.86
N ASP A 202 4.76 25.59 -1.98
CA ASP A 202 4.13 26.32 -3.08
C ASP A 202 2.63 26.59 -2.87
N ARG A 203 2.11 26.26 -1.67
CA ARG A 203 0.70 26.38 -1.26
C ARG A 203 -0.26 25.47 -2.01
N THR A 204 0.25 24.46 -2.71
CA THR A 204 -0.59 23.40 -3.26
C THR A 204 -1.04 22.46 -2.13
N LEU A 205 -2.26 21.95 -2.26
CA LEU A 205 -2.80 20.93 -1.36
C LEU A 205 -2.58 19.56 -2.00
N GLU A 206 -1.96 18.67 -1.26
CA GLU A 206 -1.67 17.32 -1.68
C GLU A 206 -2.35 16.33 -0.75
N GLN A 207 -2.90 15.26 -1.33
CA GLN A 207 -3.51 14.17 -0.57
C GLN A 207 -2.55 13.00 -0.50
N ILE A 208 -2.26 12.52 0.72
CA ILE A 208 -1.41 11.36 0.95
C ILE A 208 -2.26 10.27 1.59
N VAL A 209 -2.18 9.07 1.00
CA VAL A 209 -2.87 7.87 1.46
C VAL A 209 -1.83 6.88 1.94
N PHE A 210 -1.98 6.35 3.15
CA PHE A 210 -0.96 5.52 3.78
C PHE A 210 -1.59 4.45 4.70
N PRO A 211 -0.89 3.32 4.93
CA PRO A 211 -1.33 2.32 5.90
C PRO A 211 -1.22 2.87 7.32
N ILE A 212 -2.26 2.67 8.13
CA ILE A 212 -2.23 3.02 9.56
C ILE A 212 -1.27 2.06 10.27
N PRO A 213 -0.22 2.56 10.94
CA PRO A 213 0.68 1.71 11.71
C PRO A 213 -0.06 0.98 12.83
N GLU A 214 0.21 -0.31 13.03
CA GLU A 214 -0.49 -1.15 14.02
C GLU A 214 -0.42 -0.60 15.45
N ILE A 215 0.67 0.11 15.78
CA ILE A 215 0.83 0.76 17.08
C ILE A 215 -0.30 1.76 17.38
N CYS A 216 -0.92 2.35 16.37
CA CYS A 216 -2.02 3.30 16.52
C CYS A 216 -3.33 2.66 17.01
N GLU A 217 -3.49 1.33 16.91
CA GLU A 217 -4.65 0.62 17.46
C GLU A 217 -4.70 0.63 18.99
N TYR A 218 -3.55 0.86 19.62
CA TYR A 218 -3.39 0.84 21.06
C TYR A 218 -3.73 2.17 21.74
N LEU A 219 -4.11 3.20 20.96
CA LEU A 219 -4.57 4.47 21.52
C LEU A 219 -6.00 4.33 22.06
N THR A 220 -6.17 4.59 23.35
CA THR A 220 -7.47 4.43 24.01
C THR A 220 -8.50 5.46 23.55
N THR A 221 -9.78 5.08 23.60
CA THR A 221 -10.90 6.00 23.30
C THR A 221 -10.95 7.15 24.31
N ASP A 222 -10.60 6.90 25.57
CA ASP A 222 -10.58 7.92 26.62
C ASP A 222 -9.56 9.01 26.31
N THR A 223 -8.35 8.63 25.87
CA THR A 223 -7.34 9.62 25.44
C THR A 223 -7.80 10.40 24.22
N LYS A 224 -8.46 9.76 23.24
CA LYS A 224 -9.05 10.46 22.08
C LYS A 224 -10.06 11.52 22.52
N ILE A 225 -10.98 11.18 23.42
CA ILE A 225 -12.00 12.10 23.96
C ILE A 225 -11.34 13.21 24.77
N LYS A 226 -10.35 12.87 25.61
CA LYS A 226 -9.61 13.84 26.43
C LYS A 226 -8.92 14.88 25.55
N VAL A 227 -8.16 14.45 24.54
CA VAL A 227 -7.46 15.37 23.62
C VAL A 227 -8.46 16.24 22.87
N LEU A 228 -9.54 15.66 22.33
CA LEU A 228 -10.57 16.42 21.61
C LEU A 228 -11.15 17.57 22.44
N ASN A 229 -11.46 17.31 23.72
CA ASN A 229 -12.12 18.26 24.60
C ASN A 229 -11.17 19.24 25.29
N THR A 230 -9.94 18.82 25.59
CA THR A 230 -8.97 19.61 26.37
C THR A 230 -7.90 20.30 25.52
N ALA A 231 -7.88 20.08 24.21
CA ALA A 231 -6.95 20.78 23.33
C ALA A 231 -7.26 22.29 23.29
N GLU A 232 -6.28 23.09 23.65
CA GLU A 232 -6.35 24.55 23.73
C GLU A 232 -6.24 25.18 22.34
N ARG A 233 -6.81 26.37 22.19
CA ARG A 233 -6.71 27.15 20.95
C ARG A 233 -5.58 28.16 21.09
N ASP A 234 -4.77 28.28 20.05
CA ASP A 234 -3.76 29.33 19.92
C ASP A 234 -4.39 30.71 19.64
N ASP A 235 -3.55 31.73 19.49
CA ASP A 235 -3.96 33.11 19.19
C ASP A 235 -4.72 33.25 17.86
N GLN A 236 -4.60 32.25 16.96
CA GLN A 236 -5.31 32.19 15.68
C GLN A 236 -6.59 31.34 15.76
N GLY A 237 -6.92 30.82 16.95
CA GLY A 237 -8.09 29.99 17.20
C GLY A 237 -7.93 28.52 16.79
N SER A 238 -6.71 28.08 16.45
CA SER A 238 -6.38 26.73 16.00
C SER A 238 -5.98 25.83 17.18
N LYS A 239 -6.40 24.57 17.15
CA LYS A 239 -6.01 23.55 18.15
C LYS A 239 -4.74 22.76 17.78
N VAL A 240 -4.15 23.10 16.63
CA VAL A 240 -3.11 22.27 16.00
C VAL A 240 -1.82 22.26 16.84
N ALA A 241 -1.37 23.41 17.33
CA ALA A 241 -0.12 23.51 18.09
C ALA A 241 -0.14 22.60 19.35
N ASP A 242 -1.14 22.78 20.22
CA ASP A 242 -1.28 21.97 21.44
C ASP A 242 -1.56 20.48 21.15
N PHE A 243 -2.25 20.16 20.03
CA PHE A 243 -2.37 18.76 19.60
C PHE A 243 -1.01 18.13 19.29
N PHE A 244 -0.13 18.84 18.56
CA PHE A 244 1.20 18.34 18.21
C PHE A 244 2.08 18.15 19.45
N GLU A 245 2.01 19.03 20.44
CA GLU A 245 2.76 18.91 21.70
C GLU A 245 2.38 17.66 22.52
N ARG A 246 1.19 17.11 22.29
CA ARG A 246 0.68 15.92 23.00
C ARG A 246 0.99 14.61 22.28
N THR A 247 1.55 14.64 21.07
CA THR A 247 1.80 13.43 20.27
C THR A 247 2.75 12.45 20.96
N ASP A 248 3.82 12.93 21.60
CA ASP A 248 4.76 12.08 22.34
C ASP A 248 4.08 11.32 23.50
N GLN A 249 3.18 11.96 24.23
CA GLN A 249 2.45 11.31 25.33
C GLN A 249 1.51 10.23 24.79
N MET A 250 0.80 10.53 23.70
CA MET A 250 -0.06 9.55 23.02
C MET A 250 0.75 8.37 22.48
N PHE A 251 1.91 8.62 21.88
CA PHE A 251 2.79 7.56 21.37
C PHE A 251 3.35 6.69 22.51
N ASN A 252 3.74 7.30 23.62
CA ASN A 252 4.15 6.58 24.82
C ASN A 252 3.01 5.71 25.38
N GLU A 253 1.78 6.23 25.44
CA GLU A 253 0.61 5.44 25.83
C GLU A 253 0.43 4.22 24.92
N MET A 254 0.47 4.40 23.60
CA MET A 254 0.35 3.29 22.65
C MET A 254 1.40 2.21 22.89
N ASN A 255 2.66 2.60 23.09
CA ASN A 255 3.76 1.67 23.41
C ASN A 255 3.52 0.92 24.73
N TRP A 256 3.02 1.61 25.76
CA TRP A 256 2.69 0.99 27.04
C TRP A 256 1.50 0.03 26.93
N GLN A 257 0.45 0.42 26.22
CA GLN A 257 -0.72 -0.42 25.97
C GLN A 257 -0.35 -1.69 25.20
N LYS A 258 0.54 -1.59 24.19
CA LYS A 258 1.08 -2.75 23.49
C LYS A 258 1.82 -3.69 24.44
N LYS A 259 2.71 -3.16 25.30
CA LYS A 259 3.42 -3.96 26.31
C LYS A 259 2.48 -4.63 27.31
N LEU A 260 1.47 -3.91 27.80
CA LEU A 260 0.50 -4.42 28.76
C LEU A 260 -0.32 -5.58 28.18
N ARG A 261 -0.73 -5.50 26.91
CA ARG A 261 -1.47 -6.59 26.25
C ARG A 261 -0.61 -7.83 26.00
N GLY A 262 0.71 -7.68 25.88
CA GLY A 262 1.65 -8.81 25.85
C GLY A 262 1.83 -9.51 27.20
N MET A 263 1.40 -8.89 28.30
CA MET A 263 1.52 -9.44 29.66
C MET A 263 0.17 -10.03 30.11
N CYS A 264 -0.02 -11.33 29.88
CA CYS A 264 -1.28 -12.07 30.08
C CYS A 264 -1.95 -11.89 31.46
N CYS A 265 -1.18 -11.61 32.53
CA CYS A 265 -1.72 -11.47 33.89
C CYS A 265 -2.20 -10.05 34.27
N VAL A 266 -1.82 -8.99 33.56
CA VAL A 266 -2.09 -7.59 34.00
C VAL A 266 -3.39 -7.04 33.44
N ILE A 267 -3.85 -7.54 32.28
CA ILE A 267 -5.05 -7.08 31.57
C ILE A 267 -6.32 -7.15 32.45
N PHE A 268 -6.45 -8.22 33.25
CA PHE A 268 -7.60 -8.40 34.15
C PHE A 268 -7.68 -7.37 35.27
N LEU A 269 -6.54 -6.81 35.71
CA LEU A 269 -6.52 -5.81 36.77
C LEU A 269 -6.86 -4.41 36.24
N THR A 270 -6.52 -4.11 34.98
CA THR A 270 -6.73 -2.77 34.40
C THR A 270 -8.13 -2.58 33.81
N LEU A 271 -8.77 -3.64 33.28
CA LEU A 271 -10.14 -3.58 32.76
C LEU A 271 -11.23 -3.62 33.86
N SER A 272 -10.87 -3.98 35.10
CA SER A 272 -11.82 -4.10 36.22
C SER A 272 -12.03 -2.80 37.01
N VAL A 273 -11.45 -1.68 36.57
CA VAL A 273 -11.45 -0.39 37.31
C VAL A 273 -12.09 0.77 36.51
N THR A 274 -12.57 0.51 35.29
CA THR A 274 -13.46 1.41 34.52
C THR A 274 -14.87 0.86 34.53
#